data_AF-W8F700-F1
#
_entry.id   AF-W8F700-F1
#
_cell.length_a   1.000
_cell.length_b   1.000
_cell.length_c   1.000
_cell.angle_alpha   90.00
_cell.angle_beta   90.00
_cell.angle_gamma   90.00
#
_symmetry.space_group_name_H-M   'P 1'
#
loop_
_entity.id
_entity.type
_entity.pdbx_description
1 polymer ?
#
loop_
_entity_poly.entity_id
_entity_poly.type
_entity_poly.pdbx_seq_one_letter_code
_entity_poly.pdbx_strand_id
1 'polypeptide(L)'
;MSFINTLPAADSSRRSWFKKLGAVLGGGLLLDKNQAATAGPLGVAETMGNTSFLSEIMLVSFNFAPRGWALCNGQLLAINQNQGLFSLLGTMYGGDGRTNFALPDLRGRVVVGDGAGFSLGQRGGAESHRLLANEIPPHVHGLKASTATGTTHLSGTSGPTVHNYLANSGGGVPQYGGDINTQLASSSAVNPPVNVSSAIGGSQAHENRQPYICLNYIICLQGIFPSQT
;
A
#
# COMPACT_ATOMS: atom_id res chain seq x y z
N MET A 1 -16.11 6.30 62.84
CA MET A 1 -14.95 5.41 62.59
C MET A 1 -14.68 5.45 61.10
N SER A 2 -13.54 6.05 60.76
CA SER A 2 -13.14 6.51 59.43
C SER A 2 -12.52 5.40 58.58
N PHE A 3 -12.77 5.54 57.27
CA PHE A 3 -12.30 4.83 56.07
C PHE A 3 -10.82 4.41 56.04
N ILE A 4 -10.51 3.36 55.24
CA ILE A 4 -9.62 3.43 54.04
C ILE A 4 -9.72 2.10 53.23
N ASN A 5 -10.10 2.25 51.96
CA ASN A 5 -10.01 1.26 50.88
C ASN A 5 -8.54 1.04 50.48
N THR A 6 -8.11 -0.21 50.26
CA THR A 6 -6.91 -0.52 49.47
C THR A 6 -7.32 -0.95 48.07
N LEU A 7 -7.23 -0.02 47.11
CA LEU A 7 -7.35 -0.26 45.67
C LEU A 7 -6.16 -1.09 45.16
N PRO A 8 -6.35 -2.05 44.23
CA PRO A 8 -5.25 -2.64 43.48
C PRO A 8 -4.67 -1.63 42.46
N ALA A 9 -3.37 -1.76 42.25
CA ALA A 9 -2.45 -1.04 41.36
C ALA A 9 -3.06 -0.03 40.37
N ALA A 10 -2.61 1.22 40.48
CA ALA A 10 -2.90 2.29 39.54
C ALA A 10 -2.40 1.92 38.12
N ASP A 11 -3.37 1.81 37.21
CA ASP A 11 -3.25 2.01 35.77
C ASP A 11 -2.28 3.16 35.44
N SER A 12 -1.14 2.82 34.85
CA SER A 12 -0.18 3.79 34.31
C SER A 12 -0.63 4.27 32.93
N SER A 13 -1.84 4.83 32.86
CA SER A 13 -2.36 5.44 31.65
C SER A 13 -1.51 6.66 31.25
N ARG A 14 -1.36 6.82 29.93
CA ARG A 14 -0.45 7.69 29.16
C ARG A 14 -0.49 9.22 29.44
N ARG A 15 -0.99 9.70 30.59
CA ARG A 15 -1.16 11.14 30.89
C ARG A 15 -0.66 11.56 32.28
N SER A 16 0.50 11.07 32.72
CA SER A 16 1.11 11.45 34.02
C SER A 16 2.19 12.54 33.94
N TRP A 17 2.46 13.12 32.76
CA TRP A 17 3.53 14.13 32.60
C TRP A 17 3.35 15.36 33.51
N PHE A 18 2.11 15.80 33.73
CA PHE A 18 1.81 16.97 34.59
C PHE A 18 1.98 16.73 36.10
N LYS A 19 1.97 15.47 36.59
CA LYS A 19 2.15 15.19 38.03
C LYS A 19 3.61 15.27 38.48
N LYS A 20 4.57 15.15 37.56
CA LYS A 20 6.01 15.15 37.88
C LYS A 20 6.63 16.55 37.96
N LEU A 21 5.93 17.59 37.49
CA LEU A 21 6.41 18.98 37.57
C LEU A 21 6.14 19.64 38.93
N GLY A 22 5.17 19.14 39.71
CA GLY A 22 4.84 19.68 41.04
C GLY A 22 5.78 19.25 42.18
N ALA A 23 6.64 18.25 41.96
CA ALA A 23 7.50 17.70 43.01
C ALA A 23 8.90 18.35 43.09
N VAL A 24 9.21 19.33 42.22
CA VAL A 24 10.52 20.02 42.18
C VAL A 24 10.52 21.38 42.88
N LEU A 25 9.35 21.90 43.33
CA LEU A 25 9.25 23.26 43.89
C LEU A 25 8.58 23.37 45.29
N GLY A 26 8.44 22.27 46.03
CA GLY A 26 7.90 22.34 47.39
C GLY A 26 8.31 21.15 48.24
N GLY A 27 9.28 21.32 49.13
CA GLY A 27 9.66 20.26 50.07
C GLY A 27 11.01 20.42 50.76
N GLY A 28 11.51 21.64 50.96
CA GLY A 28 12.62 21.86 51.89
C GLY A 28 12.09 21.91 53.31
N LEU A 29 11.84 20.76 53.94
CA LEU A 29 11.51 20.71 55.37
C LEU A 29 11.93 19.37 56.02
N LEU A 30 13.00 19.45 56.83
CA LEU A 30 13.33 18.62 57.99
C LEU A 30 13.67 17.14 57.78
N LEU A 31 14.95 16.83 57.54
CA LEU A 31 15.55 15.55 57.98
C LEU A 31 16.94 15.76 58.61
N ASP A 32 17.14 15.04 59.71
CA ASP A 32 18.24 15.07 60.67
C ASP A 32 19.63 14.78 60.06
N LYS A 33 20.68 15.40 60.61
CA LYS A 33 22.04 15.50 60.02
C LYS A 33 22.88 14.20 60.06
N ASN A 34 22.33 13.06 60.47
CA ASN A 34 23.12 11.85 60.76
C ASN A 34 22.68 10.57 60.02
N GLN A 35 21.98 10.67 58.89
CA GLN A 35 21.78 9.52 58.01
C GLN A 35 22.42 9.81 56.66
N ALA A 36 23.66 9.34 56.48
CA ALA A 36 24.28 9.28 55.17
C ALA A 36 23.46 8.28 54.33
N ALA A 37 22.60 8.80 53.45
CA ALA A 37 21.94 8.00 52.43
C ALA A 37 23.03 7.40 51.55
N THR A 38 23.42 6.16 51.83
CA THR A 38 24.29 5.39 50.95
C THR A 38 23.46 5.16 49.69
N ALA A 39 23.76 5.91 48.63
CA ALA A 39 23.18 5.65 47.33
C ALA A 39 23.67 4.25 46.91
N GLY A 40 22.87 3.22 47.19
CA GLY A 40 23.02 1.93 46.54
C GLY A 40 23.06 2.16 45.03
N PRO A 41 23.83 1.37 44.26
CA PRO A 41 23.86 1.53 42.82
C PRO A 41 22.41 1.55 42.35
N LEU A 42 22.01 2.65 41.71
CA LEU A 42 20.71 2.75 41.09
C LEU A 42 20.65 1.57 40.14
N GLY A 43 19.88 0.55 40.50
CA GLY A 43 19.52 -0.50 39.56
C GLY A 43 19.00 0.25 38.34
N VAL A 44 19.63 0.03 37.19
CA VAL A 44 19.11 0.53 35.93
C VAL A 44 17.66 0.04 35.90
N ALA A 45 16.73 0.98 36.11
CA ALA A 45 15.33 0.68 35.92
C ALA A 45 15.25 0.16 34.49
N GLU A 46 15.01 -1.14 34.32
CA GLU A 46 14.66 -1.71 33.03
C GLU A 46 13.43 -0.94 32.59
N THR A 47 13.69 0.06 31.76
CA THR A 47 12.67 0.96 31.28
C THR A 47 11.86 0.08 30.36
N MET A 48 10.65 -0.29 30.76
CA MET A 48 9.71 -1.07 29.95
C MET A 48 9.25 -0.22 28.75
N GLY A 49 10.19 0.13 27.87
CA GLY A 49 10.09 1.16 26.84
C GLY A 49 11.38 1.44 26.04
N ASN A 50 12.50 0.77 26.33
CA ASN A 50 13.73 0.84 25.51
C ASN A 50 14.23 -0.52 25.00
N THR A 51 13.43 -1.58 25.15
CA THR A 51 13.69 -2.91 24.61
C THR A 51 12.66 -3.23 23.53
N SER A 52 13.13 -3.45 22.29
CA SER A 52 12.27 -3.84 21.17
C SER A 52 11.69 -5.24 21.37
N PHE A 53 10.53 -5.49 20.78
CA PHE A 53 9.97 -6.84 20.75
C PHE A 53 10.73 -7.69 19.73
N LEU A 54 10.87 -8.97 20.04
CA LEU A 54 11.38 -9.93 19.08
C LEU A 54 10.46 -9.96 17.86
N SER A 55 11.03 -10.01 16.65
CA SER A 55 10.28 -9.91 15.38
C SER A 55 9.67 -8.53 15.07
N GLU A 56 10.00 -7.49 15.83
CA GLU A 56 9.57 -6.12 15.50
C GLU A 56 10.24 -5.64 14.21
N ILE A 57 9.45 -5.06 13.30
CA ILE A 57 9.93 -4.48 12.03
C ILE A 57 9.90 -2.97 12.15
N MET A 58 11.01 -2.32 11.83
CA MET A 58 11.14 -0.87 11.83
C MET A 58 11.69 -0.36 10.50
N LEU A 59 11.25 0.82 10.10
CA LEU A 59 11.73 1.52 8.92
C LEU A 59 12.81 2.53 9.30
N VAL A 60 13.92 2.52 8.56
CA VAL A 60 15.14 3.28 8.88
C VAL A 60 15.75 3.91 7.62
N SER A 61 16.44 5.04 7.79
CA SER A 61 17.06 5.79 6.68
C SER A 61 18.50 5.38 6.36
N PHE A 62 19.16 4.65 7.26
CA PHE A 62 20.53 4.15 7.07
C PHE A 62 20.55 2.79 6.34
N ASN A 63 21.69 2.42 5.77
CA ASN A 63 21.87 1.27 4.86
C ASN A 63 22.44 0.00 5.51
N PHE A 64 22.53 -0.05 6.84
CA PHE A 64 23.07 -1.19 7.58
C PHE A 64 22.12 -1.61 8.70
N ALA A 65 22.17 -2.87 9.11
CA ALA A 65 21.46 -3.34 10.31
C ALA A 65 22.35 -3.12 11.55
N PRO A 66 21.87 -2.42 12.59
CA PRO A 66 22.55 -2.33 13.88
C PRO A 66 22.69 -3.71 14.55
N ARG A 67 23.55 -3.82 15.56
CA ARG A 67 23.70 -5.07 16.32
C ARG A 67 22.36 -5.51 16.91
N GLY A 68 22.03 -6.78 16.75
CA GLY A 68 20.75 -7.36 17.19
C GLY A 68 19.59 -7.16 16.23
N TRP A 69 19.85 -6.57 15.05
CA TRP A 69 18.89 -6.41 13.96
C TRP A 69 19.42 -7.07 12.69
N ALA A 70 18.50 -7.36 11.77
CA ALA A 70 18.82 -7.80 10.42
C ALA A 70 18.02 -7.00 9.39
N LEU A 71 18.55 -6.86 8.17
CA LEU A 71 17.80 -6.31 7.05
C LEU A 71 16.70 -7.29 6.61
N CYS A 72 15.51 -6.77 6.31
CA CYS A 72 14.39 -7.54 5.74
C CYS A 72 14.62 -7.80 4.24
N ASN A 73 15.62 -8.62 3.92
CA ASN A 73 16.07 -8.94 2.55
C ASN A 73 15.82 -10.40 2.14
N GLY A 74 15.03 -11.17 2.91
CA GLY A 74 14.75 -12.57 2.60
C GLY A 74 15.85 -13.58 2.94
N GLN A 75 16.85 -13.21 3.73
CA GLN A 75 17.92 -14.14 4.14
C GLN A 75 17.40 -15.32 4.97
N LEU A 76 18.05 -16.47 4.81
CA LEU A 76 17.80 -17.67 5.61
C LEU A 76 18.62 -17.64 6.90
N LEU A 77 17.98 -17.94 8.03
CA LEU A 77 18.61 -18.04 9.34
C LEU A 77 18.46 -19.46 9.90
N ALA A 78 19.48 -19.91 10.63
CA ALA A 78 19.44 -21.20 11.31
C ALA A 78 18.48 -21.16 12.51
N ILE A 79 17.58 -22.14 12.58
CA ILE A 79 16.58 -22.27 13.66
C ILE A 79 17.29 -22.46 15.01
N ASN A 80 18.36 -23.26 15.04
CA ASN A 80 19.13 -23.58 16.25
C ASN A 80 19.61 -22.34 17.03
N GLN A 81 19.90 -21.23 16.33
CA GLN A 81 20.39 -19.99 16.96
C GLN A 81 19.28 -18.96 17.19
N ASN A 82 18.10 -19.15 16.59
CA ASN A 82 17.02 -18.14 16.55
C ASN A 82 15.65 -18.76 16.86
N GLN A 83 15.59 -19.67 17.83
CA GLN A 83 14.38 -20.43 18.18
C GLN A 83 13.18 -19.53 18.49
N GLY A 84 13.40 -18.44 19.25
CA GLY A 84 12.34 -17.49 19.57
C GLY A 84 11.83 -16.71 18.36
N LEU A 85 12.68 -16.43 17.38
CA LEU A 85 12.22 -15.74 16.16
C LEU A 85 11.46 -16.71 15.26
N PHE A 86 11.92 -17.97 15.18
CA PHE A 86 11.24 -19.02 14.44
C PHE A 86 9.84 -19.33 15.01
N SER A 87 9.65 -19.31 16.33
CA SER A 87 8.32 -19.55 16.91
C SER A 87 7.30 -18.46 16.58
N LEU A 88 7.75 -17.25 16.20
CA LEU A 88 6.89 -16.15 15.77
C LEU A 88 6.65 -16.14 14.25
N LEU A 89 7.70 -16.33 13.45
CA LEU A 89 7.62 -16.23 11.99
C LEU A 89 7.27 -17.56 11.30
N GLY A 90 7.63 -18.69 11.91
CA GLY A 90 7.57 -20.01 11.30
C GLY A 90 8.29 -20.06 9.96
N THR A 91 7.68 -20.72 8.98
CA THR A 91 8.15 -20.81 7.59
C THR A 91 7.40 -19.89 6.64
N MET A 92 6.68 -18.89 7.18
CA MET A 92 5.79 -18.01 6.41
C MET A 92 6.49 -17.29 5.25
N TYR A 93 7.77 -16.93 5.45
CA TYR A 93 8.57 -16.23 4.45
C TYR A 93 9.51 -17.16 3.66
N GLY A 94 9.49 -18.48 3.95
CA GLY A 94 10.34 -19.49 3.34
C GLY A 94 11.20 -20.27 4.34
N GLY A 95 12.09 -21.10 3.81
CA GLY A 95 12.94 -22.03 4.58
C GLY A 95 12.33 -23.44 4.68
N ASP A 96 13.08 -24.36 5.28
CA ASP A 96 12.71 -25.77 5.39
C ASP A 96 11.93 -26.11 6.67
N GLY A 97 11.85 -25.19 7.63
CA GLY A 97 11.18 -25.36 8.92
C GLY A 97 11.82 -26.42 9.83
N ARG A 98 13.01 -26.92 9.48
CA ARG A 98 13.74 -27.97 10.21
C ARG A 98 15.12 -27.48 10.64
N THR A 99 15.88 -26.91 9.71
CA THR A 99 17.20 -26.34 9.95
C THR A 99 17.21 -24.83 9.83
N ASN A 100 16.34 -24.28 8.97
CA ASN A 100 16.31 -22.87 8.63
C ASN A 100 14.89 -22.31 8.40
N PHE A 101 14.79 -21.00 8.51
CA PHE A 101 13.62 -20.20 8.15
C PHE A 101 14.08 -18.90 7.49
N ALA A 102 13.21 -18.28 6.69
CA ALA A 102 13.52 -17.03 6.03
C ALA A 102 12.97 -15.81 6.81
N LEU A 103 13.70 -14.70 6.72
CA LEU A 103 13.18 -13.39 7.10
C LEU A 103 12.24 -12.84 6.01
N PRO A 104 11.41 -11.83 6.31
CA PRO A 104 10.66 -11.10 5.29
C PRO A 104 11.60 -10.48 4.23
N ASP A 105 11.17 -10.46 2.97
CA ASP A 105 11.83 -9.72 1.89
C ASP A 105 10.97 -8.52 1.51
N LEU A 106 11.30 -7.35 2.05
CA LEU A 106 10.55 -6.10 1.86
C LEU A 106 11.19 -5.17 0.83
N ARG A 107 12.22 -5.64 0.10
CA ARG A 107 12.88 -4.84 -0.94
C ARG A 107 11.92 -4.61 -2.11
N GLY A 108 11.69 -3.35 -2.46
CA GLY A 108 10.77 -2.96 -3.54
C GLY A 108 9.29 -3.24 -3.23
N ARG A 109 8.93 -3.39 -1.94
CA ARG A 109 7.55 -3.70 -1.54
C ARG A 109 6.95 -2.59 -0.69
N VAL A 110 5.63 -2.44 -0.81
CA VAL A 110 4.81 -1.65 0.11
C VAL A 110 4.15 -2.62 1.10
N VAL A 111 4.26 -2.32 2.39
CA VAL A 111 3.66 -3.13 3.45
C VAL A 111 2.16 -2.83 3.53
N VAL A 112 1.35 -3.89 3.62
CA VAL A 112 -0.10 -3.82 3.84
C VAL A 112 -0.42 -4.52 5.15
N GLY A 113 -1.36 -3.97 5.91
CA GLY A 113 -1.81 -4.58 7.16
C GLY A 113 -2.54 -5.89 6.91
N ASP A 114 -2.42 -6.83 7.85
CA ASP A 114 -3.18 -8.08 7.83
C ASP A 114 -4.69 -7.82 7.97
N GLY A 115 -5.50 -8.63 7.31
CA GLY A 115 -6.96 -8.49 7.26
C GLY A 115 -7.51 -7.98 5.93
N ALA A 116 -8.83 -7.86 5.83
CA ALA A 116 -9.54 -7.37 4.64
C ALA A 116 -9.17 -8.10 3.32
N GLY A 117 -8.89 -9.41 3.38
CA GLY A 117 -8.50 -10.22 2.22
C GLY A 117 -6.98 -10.33 1.99
N PHE A 118 -6.18 -9.72 2.86
CA PHE A 118 -4.74 -9.91 2.93
C PHE A 118 -4.39 -10.80 4.13
N SER A 119 -3.54 -11.79 3.91
CA SER A 119 -2.99 -12.63 4.96
C SER A 119 -1.52 -12.31 5.19
N LEU A 120 -1.07 -12.41 6.44
CA LEU A 120 0.33 -12.23 6.80
C LEU A 120 1.25 -13.12 5.93
N GLY A 121 2.30 -12.52 5.38
CA GLY A 121 3.24 -13.19 4.46
C GLY A 121 2.78 -13.31 3.00
N GLN A 122 1.52 -12.98 2.69
CA GLN A 122 1.03 -12.93 1.31
C GLN A 122 1.80 -11.87 0.51
N ARG A 123 2.13 -12.22 -0.74
CA ARG A 123 2.80 -11.32 -1.69
C ARG A 123 1.88 -11.09 -2.89
N GLY A 124 1.84 -9.87 -3.39
CA GLY A 124 1.03 -9.49 -4.54
C GLY A 124 1.38 -8.10 -5.05
N GLY A 125 0.53 -7.59 -5.96
CA GLY A 125 0.72 -6.31 -6.62
C GLY A 125 1.63 -6.39 -7.85
N ALA A 126 1.73 -5.26 -8.57
CA ALA A 126 2.55 -5.10 -9.75
C ALA A 126 3.15 -3.69 -9.78
N GLU A 127 4.45 -3.58 -10.04
CA GLU A 127 5.13 -2.27 -10.19
C GLU A 127 4.76 -1.62 -11.52
N SER A 128 4.59 -2.42 -12.57
CA SER A 128 4.10 -1.93 -13.86
C SER A 128 2.87 -2.73 -14.27
N HIS A 129 1.83 -2.00 -14.73
CA HIS A 129 0.55 -2.60 -15.10
C HIS A 129 0.24 -2.32 -16.56
N ARG A 130 -0.24 -3.33 -17.28
CA ARG A 130 -0.72 -3.18 -18.65
C ARG A 130 -2.23 -3.28 -18.65
N LEU A 131 -2.89 -2.18 -19.04
CA LEU A 131 -4.34 -2.15 -19.11
C LEU A 131 -4.85 -3.21 -20.10
N LEU A 132 -5.70 -4.09 -19.59
CA LEU A 132 -6.44 -5.08 -20.36
C LEU A 132 -7.78 -4.50 -20.82
N ALA A 133 -8.38 -5.08 -21.86
CA ALA A 133 -9.65 -4.60 -22.40
C ALA A 133 -10.80 -4.63 -21.36
N ASN A 134 -10.75 -5.53 -20.37
CA ASN A 134 -11.71 -5.62 -19.29
C ASN A 134 -11.48 -4.59 -18.15
N GLU A 135 -10.37 -3.86 -18.18
CA GLU A 135 -10.03 -2.81 -17.20
C GLU A 135 -10.39 -1.42 -17.73
N ILE A 136 -10.91 -1.34 -18.96
CA ILE A 136 -11.41 -0.12 -19.59
C ILE A 136 -12.92 -0.29 -19.80
N PRO A 137 -13.76 0.69 -19.41
CA PRO A 137 -15.19 0.63 -19.68
C PRO A 137 -15.46 0.37 -21.17
N PRO A 138 -16.39 -0.57 -21.51
CA PRO A 138 -16.83 -0.75 -22.88
C PRO A 138 -17.35 0.58 -23.43
N HIS A 139 -16.78 1.02 -24.53
CA HIS A 139 -17.21 2.21 -25.26
C HIS A 139 -17.25 1.91 -26.74
N VAL A 140 -18.12 2.61 -27.44
CA VAL A 140 -18.28 2.50 -28.90
C VAL A 140 -18.22 3.89 -29.50
N HIS A 141 -17.60 4.00 -30.67
CA HIS A 141 -17.61 5.21 -31.46
C HIS A 141 -18.67 5.07 -32.54
N GLY A 142 -19.78 5.78 -32.37
CA GLY A 142 -20.79 5.90 -33.41
C GLY A 142 -20.38 6.95 -34.43
N LEU A 143 -20.28 6.56 -35.69
CA LEU A 143 -20.23 7.53 -36.80
C LEU A 143 -21.65 7.87 -37.24
N LYS A 144 -21.90 9.15 -37.47
CA LYS A 144 -23.13 9.62 -38.12
C LYS A 144 -22.78 10.11 -39.52
N ALA A 145 -23.42 9.53 -40.53
CA ALA A 145 -23.30 9.92 -41.92
C ALA A 145 -24.68 10.24 -42.51
N SER A 146 -24.69 11.04 -43.57
CA SER A 146 -25.88 11.44 -44.33
C SER A 146 -25.77 10.98 -45.78
N THR A 147 -26.88 10.52 -46.34
CA THR A 147 -27.00 10.23 -47.78
C THR A 147 -27.18 11.49 -48.62
N ALA A 148 -27.48 12.63 -47.98
CA ALA A 148 -27.62 13.91 -48.65
C ALA A 148 -26.25 14.45 -49.12
N THR A 149 -26.26 15.21 -50.21
CA THR A 149 -25.04 15.86 -50.72
C THR A 149 -24.48 16.82 -49.67
N GLY A 150 -23.15 16.90 -49.51
CA GLY A 150 -22.50 17.76 -48.50
C GLY A 150 -22.79 19.26 -48.62
N THR A 151 -23.41 19.69 -49.71
CA THR A 151 -23.91 21.07 -49.92
C THR A 151 -25.37 21.27 -49.50
N THR A 152 -26.08 20.20 -49.11
CA THR A 152 -27.50 20.28 -48.72
C THR A 152 -27.64 20.67 -47.25
N HIS A 153 -28.50 21.65 -47.00
CA HIS A 153 -28.88 22.03 -45.65
C HIS A 153 -30.03 21.13 -45.17
N LEU A 154 -29.79 20.30 -44.14
CA LEU A 154 -30.79 19.41 -43.57
C LEU A 154 -31.67 20.17 -42.56
N SER A 155 -32.91 20.46 -42.93
CA SER A 155 -33.92 21.10 -42.07
C SER A 155 -34.19 20.26 -40.81
N GLY A 156 -34.27 20.91 -39.64
CA GLY A 156 -34.43 20.24 -38.33
C GLY A 156 -33.15 20.04 -37.53
N THR A 157 -31.99 20.41 -38.11
CA THR A 157 -30.66 20.37 -37.44
C THR A 157 -30.17 21.78 -37.06
N SER A 158 -31.10 22.73 -36.88
CA SER A 158 -30.82 24.13 -36.57
C SER A 158 -30.79 24.33 -35.04
N GLY A 159 -29.66 24.01 -34.44
CA GLY A 159 -29.32 24.35 -33.05
C GLY A 159 -27.83 24.73 -32.96
N PRO A 160 -27.37 25.37 -31.87
CA PRO A 160 -26.06 26.03 -31.78
C PRO A 160 -24.83 25.10 -31.90
N THR A 161 -25.02 23.81 -32.15
CA THR A 161 -23.96 22.85 -32.48
C THR A 161 -24.19 22.34 -33.90
N VAL A 162 -23.49 22.93 -34.86
CA VAL A 162 -23.51 22.53 -36.27
C VAL A 162 -23.04 21.07 -36.36
N HIS A 163 -23.98 20.14 -36.60
CA HIS A 163 -23.64 18.74 -36.84
C HIS A 163 -23.16 18.57 -38.28
N ASN A 164 -21.87 18.80 -38.53
CA ASN A 164 -21.23 18.43 -39.78
C ASN A 164 -21.18 16.91 -39.86
N TYR A 165 -22.07 16.31 -40.65
CA TYR A 165 -22.05 14.88 -40.92
C TYR A 165 -21.06 14.56 -42.05
N LEU A 166 -20.50 13.35 -42.02
CA LEU A 166 -19.96 12.77 -43.25
C LEU A 166 -21.11 12.69 -44.27
N ALA A 167 -20.93 13.25 -45.45
CA ALA A 167 -22.01 13.42 -46.42
C ALA A 167 -21.58 12.97 -47.82
N ASN A 168 -22.56 12.68 -48.69
CA ASN A 168 -22.33 12.30 -50.07
C ASN A 168 -21.64 13.45 -50.84
N SER A 169 -20.69 13.15 -51.74
CA SER A 169 -20.05 14.17 -52.58
C SER A 169 -20.99 14.81 -53.61
N GLY A 170 -22.17 14.21 -53.85
CA GLY A 170 -23.18 14.73 -54.77
C GLY A 170 -23.01 14.28 -56.22
N GLY A 171 -22.09 13.35 -56.50
CA GLY A 171 -21.87 12.77 -57.81
C GLY A 171 -21.05 11.48 -57.75
N GLY A 172 -21.30 10.55 -58.68
CA GLY A 172 -20.65 9.23 -58.71
C GLY A 172 -21.44 8.14 -57.97
N VAL A 173 -20.75 7.08 -57.54
CA VAL A 173 -21.33 5.97 -56.76
C VAL A 173 -21.69 6.47 -55.35
N PRO A 174 -22.90 6.22 -54.82
CA PRO A 174 -23.32 6.72 -53.51
C PRO A 174 -22.40 6.23 -52.39
N GLN A 175 -21.81 7.11 -51.59
CA GLN A 175 -20.88 6.70 -50.52
C GLN A 175 -21.59 6.11 -49.29
N TYR A 176 -22.81 6.57 -48.98
CA TYR A 176 -23.57 6.21 -47.78
C TYR A 176 -25.00 5.76 -48.14
N GLY A 177 -25.58 4.83 -47.37
CA GLY A 177 -26.93 4.27 -47.57
C GLY A 177 -27.87 4.50 -46.37
N GLY A 178 -29.18 4.34 -46.59
CA GLY A 178 -30.22 4.62 -45.57
C GLY A 178 -30.52 3.47 -44.61
N ASP A 179 -30.07 2.25 -44.91
CA ASP A 179 -30.33 1.06 -44.10
C ASP A 179 -29.16 0.76 -43.16
N ILE A 180 -29.46 0.41 -41.91
CA ILE A 180 -28.47 -0.07 -40.93
C ILE A 180 -27.76 -1.31 -41.49
N ASN A 181 -26.42 -1.34 -41.41
CA ASN A 181 -25.56 -2.43 -41.90
C ASN A 181 -25.59 -2.69 -43.41
N THR A 182 -26.16 -1.79 -44.22
CA THR A 182 -25.86 -1.82 -45.67
C THR A 182 -24.46 -1.26 -45.89
N GLN A 183 -23.64 -1.98 -46.65
CA GLN A 183 -22.24 -1.63 -46.89
C GLN A 183 -22.14 -0.16 -47.32
N LEU A 184 -21.27 0.62 -46.65
CA LEU A 184 -20.66 1.82 -47.23
C LEU A 184 -20.23 1.43 -48.64
N ALA A 185 -20.73 2.09 -49.69
CA ALA A 185 -20.60 1.52 -51.03
C ALA A 185 -19.13 1.21 -51.31
N SER A 186 -18.86 -0.07 -51.47
CA SER A 186 -17.53 -0.61 -51.57
C SER A 186 -16.91 -0.17 -52.89
N SER A 187 -15.83 0.60 -52.85
CA SER A 187 -14.79 0.38 -53.85
C SER A 187 -13.98 -0.84 -53.41
N SER A 188 -14.40 -1.99 -53.94
CA SER A 188 -13.79 -3.33 -53.82
C SER A 188 -14.03 -4.09 -52.51
N ALA A 189 -14.74 -5.21 -52.68
CA ALA A 189 -14.96 -6.26 -51.71
C ALA A 189 -13.65 -6.75 -51.09
N VAL A 190 -13.61 -6.83 -49.75
CA VAL A 190 -12.93 -7.84 -48.90
C VAL A 190 -12.91 -7.42 -47.41
N ASN A 191 -13.23 -6.18 -47.04
CA ASN A 191 -13.53 -5.84 -45.65
C ASN A 191 -14.54 -4.69 -45.56
N PRO A 192 -15.67 -4.82 -44.85
CA PRO A 192 -16.57 -3.69 -44.61
C PRO A 192 -15.79 -2.55 -43.95
N PRO A 193 -15.92 -1.27 -44.39
CA PRO A 193 -15.03 -0.23 -43.89
C PRO A 193 -15.41 0.19 -42.46
N VAL A 194 -14.41 0.11 -41.60
CA VAL A 194 -14.19 0.94 -40.42
C VAL A 194 -15.09 0.64 -39.21
N ASN A 195 -14.78 -0.44 -38.49
CA ASN A 195 -14.73 -0.33 -37.04
C ASN A 195 -13.72 0.78 -36.71
N VAL A 196 -14.19 2.00 -36.45
CA VAL A 196 -13.32 3.11 -36.00
C VAL A 196 -12.73 2.85 -34.62
N SER A 197 -13.31 1.89 -33.89
CA SER A 197 -12.80 1.38 -32.63
C SER A 197 -11.81 0.24 -32.88
N SER A 198 -10.68 0.51 -33.55
CA SER A 198 -9.57 -0.45 -33.64
C SER A 198 -8.36 -0.03 -32.81
N ALA A 199 -8.32 1.22 -32.32
CA ALA A 199 -7.28 1.66 -31.39
C ALA A 199 -7.66 1.27 -29.95
N ILE A 200 -7.60 -0.02 -29.65
CA ILE A 200 -7.32 -0.43 -28.27
C ILE A 200 -5.90 0.08 -28.02
N GLY A 201 -5.72 1.02 -27.09
CA GLY A 201 -4.44 1.72 -26.88
C GLY A 201 -3.23 0.79 -26.92
N GLY A 202 -2.03 1.32 -27.24
CA GLY A 202 -0.83 0.57 -27.67
C GLY A 202 -0.25 -0.50 -26.74
N SER A 203 -1.00 -0.93 -25.72
CA SER A 203 -0.74 -2.04 -24.80
C SER A 203 0.60 -1.92 -24.10
N GLN A 204 1.08 -0.69 -23.94
CA GLN A 204 2.27 -0.39 -23.16
C GLN A 204 1.90 -0.39 -21.68
N ALA A 205 2.77 -0.98 -20.88
CA ALA A 205 2.61 -0.94 -19.44
C ALA A 205 2.92 0.48 -18.93
N HIS A 206 2.23 0.88 -17.88
CA HIS A 206 2.47 2.14 -17.18
C HIS A 206 3.05 1.86 -15.80
N GLU A 207 3.70 2.87 -15.22
CA GLU A 207 4.14 2.83 -13.82
C GLU A 207 2.89 2.83 -12.92
N ASN A 208 2.82 1.83 -12.04
CA ASN A 208 1.69 1.61 -11.14
C ASN A 208 2.06 1.91 -9.68
N ARG A 209 3.31 2.30 -9.39
CA ARG A 209 3.70 2.72 -8.05
C ARG A 209 3.29 4.16 -7.80
N GLN A 210 2.73 4.39 -6.62
CA GLN A 210 2.54 5.74 -6.06
C GLN A 210 3.89 6.44 -5.86
N PRO A 211 3.93 7.79 -5.77
CA PRO A 211 5.16 8.51 -5.39
C PRO A 211 5.77 7.92 -4.10
N TYR A 212 7.06 7.60 -4.13
CA TYR A 212 7.73 6.89 -3.04
C TYR A 212 9.10 7.47 -2.70
N ILE A 213 9.55 7.18 -1.48
CA ILE A 213 10.93 7.37 -1.03
C ILE A 213 11.48 6.03 -0.55
N CYS A 214 12.71 5.72 -0.92
CA CYS A 214 13.33 4.45 -0.57
C CYS A 214 13.96 4.53 0.82
N LEU A 215 13.50 3.66 1.73
CA LEU A 215 14.04 3.48 3.08
C LEU A 215 14.24 1.99 3.33
N ASN A 216 15.05 1.64 4.32
CA ASN A 216 15.34 0.24 4.65
C ASN A 216 14.40 -0.25 5.73
N TYR A 217 14.06 -1.54 5.66
CA TYR A 217 13.37 -2.25 6.72
C TYR A 217 14.36 -3.14 7.48
N ILE A 218 14.31 -3.06 8.81
CA ILE A 218 15.08 -3.92 9.71
C ILE A 218 14.13 -4.68 10.63
N ILE A 219 14.53 -5.90 11.02
CA ILE A 219 13.81 -6.75 11.96
C ILE A 219 14.68 -7.07 13.18
N CYS A 220 14.07 -7.04 14.36
CA CYS A 220 14.75 -7.32 15.62
C CYS A 220 14.98 -8.83 15.78
N LEU A 221 16.26 -9.23 15.91
CA LEU A 221 16.68 -10.61 16.21
C LEU A 221 16.84 -10.87 17.71
N GLN A 222 16.99 -9.81 18.50
CA GLN A 222 17.29 -9.87 19.93
C GLN A 222 16.42 -8.84 20.67
N GLY A 223 15.32 -9.31 21.26
CA GLY A 223 14.33 -8.46 21.93
C GLY A 223 13.50 -9.26 22.92
N ILE A 224 12.52 -8.59 23.53
CA ILE A 224 11.57 -9.24 24.44
C ILE A 224 10.62 -10.12 23.62
N PHE A 225 10.47 -11.38 24.02
CA PHE A 225 9.49 -12.26 23.39
C PHE A 225 8.06 -11.76 23.69
N PRO A 226 7.22 -11.51 22.66
CA PRO A 226 5.85 -11.04 22.89
C PRO A 226 5.01 -12.18 23.47
N SER A 227 4.57 -12.04 24.72
CA SER A 227 3.66 -12.98 25.37
C SER A 227 2.21 -12.60 25.09
N GLN A 228 1.37 -13.57 24.71
CA GLN A 228 -0.07 -13.39 24.57
C GLN A 228 -0.70 -13.44 25.97
N THR A 229 -1.54 -12.44 26.31
CA THR A 229 -2.37 -12.44 27.52
C THR A 229 -3.75 -12.99 27.24
#